data_AF-A0A2N9N0B6-F1
#
_entry.id   AF-A0A2N9N0B6-F1
#
_cell.length_a   1.000
_cell.length_b   1.000
_cell.length_c   1.000
_cell.angle_alpha   90.00
_cell.angle_beta   90.00
_cell.angle_gamma   90.00
#
_symmetry.space_group_name_H-M   'P 1'
#
loop_
_entity.id
_entity.type
_entity.pdbx_description
1 polymer ?
#
loop_
_entity_poly.entity_id
_entity_poly.type
_entity_poly.pdbx_seq_one_letter_code
_entity_poly.pdbx_strand_id
1 'polypeptide(L)'
;MVKLTIGSHNLDLTKEGYAPGGTPLEVTPDELPGGSITVELGGLSRDTVELRDGTVLLGDVLSMSLTSVVVSVNGKEQTLERNQVKKMILVERQITEQPIVIQPAPAPPQP
;
A
#
# COMPACT_ATOMS: atom_id res chain seq x y z
N MET A 1 15.75 -7.52 -20.58
CA MET A 1 16.03 -8.97 -20.58
C MET A 1 16.92 -9.26 -19.38
N VAL A 2 16.47 -10.11 -18.46
CA VAL A 2 17.22 -10.47 -17.24
C VAL A 2 17.83 -11.85 -17.46
N LYS A 3 19.09 -12.06 -17.06
CA LYS A 3 19.77 -13.37 -17.11
C LYS A 3 19.83 -13.95 -15.70
N LEU A 4 19.27 -15.13 -15.51
CA LEU A 4 19.26 -15.86 -14.25
C LEU A 4 20.18 -17.07 -14.37
N THR A 5 20.90 -17.40 -13.30
CA THR A 5 21.69 -18.62 -13.22
C THR A 5 20.81 -19.80 -12.80
N ILE A 6 21.29 -21.03 -12.99
CA ILE A 6 20.64 -22.23 -12.43
C ILE A 6 20.55 -22.08 -10.90
N GLY A 7 19.41 -22.46 -10.33
CA GLY A 7 19.14 -22.42 -8.89
C GLY A 7 17.83 -21.73 -8.51
N SER A 8 17.62 -21.57 -7.21
CA SER A 8 16.43 -20.90 -6.65
C SER A 8 16.65 -19.40 -6.53
N HIS A 9 15.70 -18.63 -7.05
CA HIS A 9 15.66 -17.17 -6.98
C HIS A 9 14.38 -16.73 -6.31
N ASN A 10 14.41 -15.55 -5.69
CA ASN A 10 13.20 -14.83 -5.32
C ASN A 10 13.12 -13.58 -6.19
N LEU A 11 11.99 -13.42 -6.88
CA LEU A 11 11.75 -12.25 -7.72
C LEU A 11 10.92 -11.24 -6.94
N ASP A 12 11.52 -10.10 -6.62
CA ASP A 12 10.81 -8.97 -6.04
C ASP A 12 10.24 -8.10 -7.17
N LEU A 13 8.93 -7.93 -7.16
CA LEU A 13 8.17 -7.18 -8.16
C LEU A 13 7.60 -5.93 -7.51
N THR A 14 7.93 -4.78 -8.11
CA THR A 14 7.37 -3.49 -7.71
C THR A 14 6.72 -2.84 -8.92
N LYS A 15 5.44 -2.49 -8.78
CA LYS A 15 4.72 -1.69 -9.78
C LYS A 15 3.98 -0.57 -9.07
N GLU A 16 4.02 0.60 -9.68
CA GLU A 16 3.34 1.76 -9.15
C GLU A 16 1.82 1.51 -9.03
N GLY A 17 1.26 1.81 -7.85
CA GLY A 17 -0.16 1.60 -7.54
C GLY A 17 -0.53 0.19 -7.07
N TYR A 18 0.45 -0.70 -6.90
CA TYR A 18 0.27 -2.07 -6.44
C TYR A 18 1.14 -2.38 -5.23
N ALA A 19 0.72 -3.31 -4.38
CA ALA A 19 1.55 -3.82 -3.31
C ALA A 19 2.79 -4.53 -3.90
N PRO A 20 3.99 -4.37 -3.29
CA PRO A 20 5.15 -5.17 -3.65
C PRO A 20 4.82 -6.66 -3.53
N GLY A 21 5.24 -7.44 -4.52
CA GLY A 21 5.04 -8.88 -4.56
C GLY A 21 6.37 -9.61 -4.65
N GLY A 22 6.42 -10.82 -4.10
CA GLY A 22 7.54 -11.73 -4.26
C GLY A 22 7.04 -13.05 -4.83
N THR A 23 7.75 -13.63 -5.80
CA THR A 23 7.51 -15.03 -6.19
C THR A 23 8.82 -15.80 -6.21
N PRO A 24 8.85 -17.01 -5.64
CA PRO A 24 9.98 -17.91 -5.89
C PRO A 24 9.98 -18.29 -7.37
N LEU A 25 11.18 -18.41 -7.94
CA LEU A 25 11.43 -18.96 -9.25
C LEU A 25 12.58 -19.95 -9.16
N GLU A 26 12.36 -21.18 -9.59
CA GLU A 26 13.40 -22.19 -9.69
C GLU A 26 13.82 -22.32 -11.15
N VAL A 27 15.13 -22.14 -11.41
CA VAL A 27 15.71 -22.28 -12.75
C VAL A 27 16.48 -23.59 -12.82
N THR A 28 15.99 -24.52 -13.63
CA THR A 28 16.63 -25.83 -13.82
C THR A 28 17.67 -25.81 -14.96
N PRO A 29 18.63 -26.75 -14.99
CA PRO A 29 19.63 -26.81 -16.07
C PRO A 29 19.05 -26.99 -17.47
N ASP A 30 17.88 -27.60 -17.58
CA ASP A 30 17.21 -27.95 -18.84
C ASP A 30 16.23 -26.86 -19.30
N GLU A 31 16.14 -25.74 -18.57
CA GLU A 31 15.16 -24.71 -18.82
C GLU A 31 15.52 -23.89 -20.06
N LEU A 32 14.66 -23.95 -21.08
CA LEU A 32 14.88 -23.27 -22.35
C LEU A 32 14.63 -21.75 -22.24
N PRO A 33 15.43 -20.91 -22.93
CA PRO A 33 15.17 -19.48 -22.99
C PRO A 33 13.79 -19.17 -23.58
N GLY A 34 13.07 -18.22 -22.98
CA GLY A 34 11.79 -17.73 -23.49
C GLY A 34 10.56 -18.10 -22.67
N GLY A 35 10.73 -18.75 -21.51
CA GLY A 35 9.65 -18.91 -20.53
C GLY A 35 9.11 -17.57 -20.03
N SER A 36 7.83 -17.55 -19.66
CA SER A 36 7.18 -16.41 -19.02
C SER A 36 6.52 -16.83 -17.70
N ILE A 37 6.50 -15.91 -16.75
CA ILE A 37 5.73 -16.04 -15.51
C ILE A 37 4.74 -14.90 -15.44
N THR A 38 3.56 -15.18 -14.88
CA THR A 38 2.55 -14.17 -14.60
C THR A 38 2.37 -14.10 -13.10
N VAL A 39 2.53 -12.91 -12.54
CA VAL A 39 2.32 -12.65 -11.12
C VAL A 39 1.27 -11.57 -11.00
N GLU A 40 0.23 -11.85 -10.22
CA GLU A 40 -0.76 -10.85 -9.85
C GLU A 40 -0.25 -10.07 -8.64
N LEU A 41 -0.05 -8.77 -8.81
CA LEU A 41 0.24 -7.89 -7.70
C LEU A 41 -1.07 -7.47 -7.05
N GLY A 42 -1.14 -7.62 -5.73
CA GLY A 42 -2.28 -7.14 -4.96
C GLY A 42 -2.44 -5.62 -5.08
N GLY A 43 -3.64 -5.13 -4.83
CA GLY A 43 -3.86 -3.70 -4.61
C GLY A 43 -3.07 -3.22 -3.38
N LEU A 44 -2.72 -1.94 -3.37
CA LEU A 44 -2.18 -1.32 -2.17
C LEU A 44 -3.20 -1.40 -1.03
N SER A 45 -2.79 -1.86 0.14
CA SER A 45 -3.60 -1.83 1.36
C SER A 45 -3.42 -0.53 2.17
N ARG A 46 -2.43 0.28 1.80
CA ARG A 46 -2.02 1.53 2.46
C ARG A 46 -1.68 2.56 1.40
N ASP A 47 -1.77 3.83 1.74
CA ASP A 47 -1.38 4.90 0.84
C ASP A 47 0.11 4.83 0.51
N THR A 48 0.47 5.34 -0.66
CA THR A 48 1.86 5.46 -1.10
C THR A 48 2.20 6.92 -1.30
N VAL A 49 3.33 7.36 -0.74
CA VAL A 49 3.88 8.71 -0.90
C VAL A 49 5.26 8.59 -1.51
N GLU A 50 5.43 9.06 -2.74
CA GLU A 50 6.72 9.16 -3.42
C GLU A 50 7.29 10.57 -3.22
N LEU A 51 8.50 10.65 -2.67
CA LEU A 51 9.24 11.89 -2.49
C LEU A 51 10.07 12.21 -3.75
N ARG A 52 10.44 13.49 -3.89
CA ARG A 52 11.23 13.98 -5.03
C ARG A 52 12.64 13.41 -5.09
N ASP A 53 13.17 12.92 -3.97
CA ASP A 53 14.47 12.23 -3.91
C ASP A 53 14.40 10.75 -4.33
N GLY A 54 13.20 10.25 -4.65
CA GLY A 54 12.95 8.86 -5.03
C GLY A 54 12.58 7.95 -3.86
N THR A 55 12.56 8.45 -2.63
CA THR A 55 12.09 7.68 -1.46
C THR A 55 10.60 7.38 -1.61
N VAL A 56 10.22 6.13 -1.34
CA VAL A 56 8.83 5.68 -1.33
C VAL A 56 8.43 5.32 0.09
N LEU A 57 7.39 5.99 0.60
CA LEU A 57 6.81 5.71 1.90
C LEU A 57 5.48 4.97 1.72
N LEU A 58 5.34 3.82 2.38
CA LEU A 58 4.10 3.07 2.51
C LEU A 58 3.51 3.32 3.89
N GLY A 59 2.32 3.94 3.93
CA GLY A 59 1.72 4.41 5.18
C GLY A 59 0.34 4.98 4.96
N ASP A 60 -0.27 5.49 6.03
CA ASP A 60 -1.60 6.12 5.94
C ASP A 60 -1.44 7.63 5.87
N VAL A 61 -1.91 8.26 4.80
CA VAL A 61 -2.00 9.72 4.73
C VAL A 61 -3.14 10.15 5.65
N LEU A 62 -2.78 10.84 6.73
CA LEU A 62 -3.70 11.28 7.78
C LEU A 62 -4.30 12.64 7.46
N SER A 63 -3.47 13.56 6.96
CA SER A 63 -3.92 14.89 6.56
C SER A 63 -2.98 15.50 5.52
N MET A 64 -3.53 16.44 4.75
CA MET A 64 -2.78 17.25 3.80
C MET A 64 -3.25 18.69 3.89
N SER A 65 -2.28 19.60 3.89
CA SER A 65 -2.50 21.03 3.77
C SER A 65 -1.77 21.58 2.53
N LEU A 66 -1.81 22.90 2.36
CA LEU A 66 -1.06 23.55 1.29
C LEU A 66 0.46 23.35 1.43
N THR A 67 0.96 23.26 2.67
CA THR A 67 2.40 23.24 2.98
C THR A 67 2.89 21.94 3.58
N SER A 68 2.01 21.07 4.09
CA SER A 68 2.40 19.83 4.76
C SER A 68 1.57 18.62 4.37
N VAL A 69 2.17 17.44 4.50
CA VAL A 69 1.49 16.14 4.43
C VAL A 69 1.86 15.38 5.70
N VAL A 70 0.87 14.87 6.43
CA VAL A 70 1.09 14.03 7.62
C VAL A 70 0.80 12.58 7.25
N VAL A 71 1.78 11.71 7.45
CA VAL A 71 1.70 10.29 7.10
C VAL A 71 2.01 9.44 8.34
N SER A 72 1.24 8.39 8.58
CA SER A 72 1.54 7.37 9.59
C SER A 72 2.28 6.20 8.94
N VAL A 73 3.55 6.04 9.27
CA VAL A 73 4.40 4.93 8.80
C VAL A 73 4.66 4.03 10.00
N ASN A 74 4.22 2.76 9.92
CA ASN A 74 4.33 1.77 11.01
C ASN A 74 3.82 2.28 12.37
N GLY A 75 2.73 3.05 12.36
CA GLY A 75 2.12 3.61 13.57
C GLY A 75 2.81 4.85 14.12
N LYS A 76 3.87 5.34 13.47
CA LYS A 76 4.54 6.59 13.81
C LYS A 76 4.17 7.68 12.83
N GLU A 77 3.73 8.83 13.33
CA GLU A 77 3.45 9.99 12.51
C GLU A 77 4.74 10.66 12.04
N GLN A 78 4.75 11.03 10.77
CA GLN A 78 5.80 11.82 10.13
C GLN A 78 5.15 12.98 9.38
N THR A 79 5.60 14.19 9.69
CA THR A 79 5.23 15.38 8.93
C THR A 79 6.25 15.59 7.82
N LEU A 80 5.76 15.72 6.60
CA LEU A 80 6.53 15.99 5.39
C LEU A 80 6.18 17.39 4.90
N GLU A 81 7.16 18.11 4.39
CA GLU A 81 6.92 19.33 3.61
C GLU A 81 6.24 18.92 2.29
N ARG A 82 5.12 19.57 1.94
CA ARG A 82 4.35 19.24 0.72
C ARG A 82 5.25 19.35 -0.52
N ASN A 83 6.14 20.35 -0.57
CA ASN A 83 7.01 20.55 -1.73
C ASN A 83 7.98 19.37 -1.99
N GLN A 84 8.29 18.55 -0.99
CA GLN A 84 9.12 17.35 -1.13
C GLN A 84 8.35 16.17 -1.72
N VAL A 85 7.03 16.16 -1.63
CA VAL A 85 6.18 15.10 -2.18
C VAL A 85 6.06 15.26 -3.70
N LYS A 86 6.44 14.22 -4.44
CA LYS A 86 6.32 14.15 -5.89
C LYS A 86 4.95 13.63 -6.31
N LYS A 87 4.52 12.52 -5.72
CA LYS A 87 3.26 11.85 -6.04
C LYS A 87 2.67 11.18 -4.81
N MET A 88 1.34 11.08 -4.75
CA MET A 88 0.63 10.27 -3.77
C MET A 88 -0.37 9.38 -4.50
N ILE A 89 -0.47 8.13 -4.03
CA ILE A 89 -1.48 7.16 -4.47
C ILE A 89 -2.26 6.80 -3.21
N LEU A 90 -3.53 7.19 -3.19
CA LEU A 90 -4.41 6.93 -2.07
C LEU A 90 -5.24 5.68 -2.35
N VAL A 91 -5.39 4.84 -1.34
CA VAL A 91 -6.27 3.67 -1.40
C VAL A 91 -7.67 4.12 -1.01
N GLU A 92 -8.68 3.65 -1.74
CA GLU A 92 -10.07 3.95 -1.41
C GLU A 92 -10.43 3.32 -0.05
N ARG A 93 -10.83 4.15 0.90
CA ARG A 93 -11.33 3.69 2.20
C ARG A 93 -12.85 3.64 2.13
N GLN A 94 -13.42 2.44 2.24
CA GLN A 94 -14.85 2.30 2.51
C GLN A 94 -15.10 2.75 3.95
N ILE A 95 -15.63 3.95 4.13
CA ILE A 95 -16.16 4.37 5.43
C ILE A 95 -17.43 3.55 5.65
N THR A 96 -17.35 2.49 6.43
CA THR A 96 -18.55 1.85 6.97
C THR A 96 -19.17 2.82 7.96
N GLU A 97 -20.11 3.64 7.50
CA GLU A 97 -21.02 4.36 8.38
C GLU A 97 -21.76 3.30 9.21
N GLN A 98 -21.35 3.12 10.47
CA GLN A 98 -22.13 2.33 11.40
C GLN A 98 -23.44 3.09 11.64
N PRO A 99 -24.61 2.51 11.33
CA PRO A 99 -25.87 3.19 11.56
C PRO A 99 -25.98 3.51 13.05
N ILE A 100 -26.28 4.77 13.36
CA ILE A 100 -26.52 5.25 14.71
C ILE A 100 -27.71 4.46 15.28
N VAL A 101 -27.46 3.54 16.21
CA VAL A 101 -28.54 2.85 16.93
C VAL A 101 -29.13 3.87 17.90
N ILE A 102 -30.23 4.52 17.51
CA ILE A 102 -31.02 5.37 18.40
C ILE A 102 -31.67 4.43 19.42
N GLN A 103 -31.09 4.30 20.62
CA GLN A 103 -31.77 3.64 21.73
C GLN A 103 -32.95 4.51 22.17
N PRO A 104 -34.19 3.97 22.22
CA PRO A 104 -35.31 4.68 22.79
C PRO A 104 -35.02 5.01 24.26
N ALA A 105 -35.37 6.23 24.70
CA ALA A 105 -35.22 6.64 26.09
C ALA A 105 -35.99 5.67 27.02
N PRO A 106 -35.45 5.35 28.21
CA PRO A 106 -36.13 4.50 29.18
C PRO A 106 -37.47 5.13 29.58
N ALA A 107 -38.50 4.27 29.66
CA ALA A 107 -39.86 4.69 30.01
C ALA A 107 -39.90 5.36 31.39
N PRO A 108 -40.69 6.44 31.57
CA PRO A 108 -40.86 7.05 32.88
C PRO A 108 -41.49 6.04 33.86
N PRO A 109 -41.11 6.08 35.15
CA PRO A 109 -41.69 5.19 36.15
C PRO A 109 -43.20 5.42 36.25
N GLN A 110 -43.95 4.33 36.19
CA GLN A 110 -45.41 4.33 36.27
C GLN A 110 -45.85 4.60 37.73
N PRO A 111 -46.90 5.41 37.95
CA PRO A 111 -47.33 5.86 39.30
C PRO A 111 -47.92 4.74 40.17
#